data_AF-A0A972DCL4-F1
#
_entry.id   AF-A0A972DCL4-F1
#
_cell.length_a   1.000
_cell.length_b   1.000
_cell.length_c   1.000
_cell.angle_alpha   90.00
_cell.angle_beta   90.00
_cell.angle_gamma   90.00
#
_symmetry.space_group_name_H-M   'P 1'
#
loop_
_entity.id
_entity.type
_entity.pdbx_description
1 polymer ?
#
loop_
_entity_poly.entity_id
_entity_poly.type
_entity_poly.pdbx_seq_one_letter_code
_entity_poly.pdbx_strand_id
1 'polypeptide(L)'
;MSTAVQILLACQREGDSVAWVQPRGGTLYPPDLHAAGLDLDALAVVHVPPEAGGVGLAKAGELLLRTGAFGAVALDLTEVRPPRGEAWLGRLASLAREHDARAVLLGPARAAASFGALVSLRVSPRRRRTRPGRHRVELEILKNKAGASPHFEGEWRAPEGVR
;
A
#
# COMPACT_ATOMS: atom_id res chain seq x y z
N MET A 1 -10.96 5.38 -4.37
CA MET A 1 -10.31 4.70 -3.23
C MET A 1 -9.36 3.65 -3.78
N SER A 2 -8.08 3.68 -3.38
CA SER A 2 -7.09 2.70 -3.83
C SER A 2 -7.19 1.39 -3.02
N THR A 3 -6.62 0.30 -3.53
CA THR A 3 -6.62 -0.99 -2.80
C THR A 3 -5.82 -0.93 -1.50
N ALA A 4 -4.69 -0.21 -1.48
CA ALA A 4 -3.92 -0.04 -0.25
C ALA A 4 -4.75 0.63 0.83
N VAL A 5 -5.48 1.70 0.50
CA VAL A 5 -6.40 2.38 1.43
C VAL A 5 -7.46 1.43 1.98
N GLN A 6 -8.01 0.52 1.16
CA GLN A 6 -8.97 -0.49 1.62
C GLN A 6 -8.35 -1.47 2.62
N ILE A 7 -7.09 -1.88 2.41
CA ILE A 7 -6.37 -2.77 3.34
C ILE A 7 -6.11 -2.05 4.66
N LEU A 8 -5.63 -0.80 4.62
CA LEU A 8 -5.40 -0.01 5.83
C LEU A 8 -6.69 0.21 6.62
N LEU A 9 -7.79 0.53 5.92
CA LEU A 9 -9.10 0.71 6.54
C LEU A 9 -9.61 -0.58 7.21
N ALA A 10 -9.35 -1.75 6.62
CA ALA A 10 -9.71 -3.03 7.23
C ALA A 10 -8.99 -3.23 8.57
N CYS A 11 -7.69 -2.92 8.64
CA CYS A 11 -6.93 -2.98 9.89
C CYS A 11 -7.43 -1.97 10.93
N GLN A 12 -7.72 -0.73 10.55
CA GLN A 12 -8.29 0.24 11.49
C GLN A 12 -9.65 -0.21 12.05
N ARG A 13 -10.47 -0.92 11.25
CA ARG A 13 -11.72 -1.52 11.72
C ARG A 13 -11.52 -2.70 12.68
N GLU A 14 -10.37 -3.36 12.61
CA GLU A 14 -9.92 -4.37 13.57
C GLU A 14 -9.35 -3.74 14.85
N GLY A 15 -9.20 -2.41 14.90
CA GLY A 15 -8.69 -1.65 16.03
C GLY A 15 -7.20 -1.29 15.94
N ASP A 16 -6.55 -1.60 14.81
CA ASP A 16 -5.11 -1.41 14.65
C ASP A 16 -4.73 0.00 14.19
N SER A 17 -3.57 0.46 14.65
CA SER A 17 -2.87 1.59 14.01
C SER A 17 -2.30 1.17 12.66
N VAL A 18 -2.20 2.13 11.73
CA VAL A 18 -1.64 1.89 10.40
C VAL A 18 -0.61 2.93 10.03
N ALA A 19 0.29 2.57 9.11
CA ALA A 19 1.34 3.48 8.66
C ALA A 19 1.46 3.57 7.14
N TRP A 20 1.84 4.76 6.66
CA TRP A 20 2.20 5.03 5.27
C TRP A 20 3.63 5.59 5.21
N VAL A 21 4.52 4.85 4.56
CA VAL A 21 5.91 5.24 4.31
C VAL A 21 6.02 5.70 2.88
N GLN A 22 6.43 6.96 2.68
CA GLN A 22 6.59 7.54 1.35
C GLN A 22 7.89 8.34 1.23
N PRO A 23 8.36 8.63 0.01
CA PRO A 23 9.41 9.62 -0.18
C PRO A 23 8.96 10.98 0.35
N ARG A 24 9.88 11.80 0.83
CA ARG A 24 9.63 13.20 1.14
C ARG A 24 9.17 13.92 -0.14
N GLY A 25 8.03 14.61 -0.07
CA GLY A 25 7.35 15.14 -1.26
C GLY A 25 6.50 14.12 -2.03
N GLY A 26 6.22 12.95 -1.44
CA GLY A 26 5.33 11.94 -2.00
C GLY A 26 3.88 12.42 -2.19
N THR A 27 3.08 11.59 -2.87
CA THR A 27 1.76 11.98 -3.39
C THR A 27 0.60 11.68 -2.43
N LEU A 28 0.88 11.19 -1.21
CA LEU A 28 -0.17 10.97 -0.21
C LEU A 28 -0.90 12.29 0.06
N TYR A 29 -2.21 12.28 -0.11
CA TYR A 29 -3.06 13.44 0.12
C TYR A 29 -4.06 13.13 1.24
N PRO A 30 -3.78 13.52 2.51
CA PRO A 30 -4.58 13.13 3.68
C PRO A 30 -6.10 13.35 3.56
N PRO A 31 -6.61 14.43 2.91
CA PRO A 31 -8.04 14.59 2.73
C PRO A 31 -8.71 13.46 1.94
N ASP A 32 -8.02 12.84 0.97
CA ASP A 32 -8.55 11.68 0.24
C ASP A 32 -8.65 10.43 1.14
N LEU A 33 -7.73 10.27 2.11
CA LEU A 33 -7.78 9.17 3.08
C LEU A 33 -8.90 9.39 4.09
N HIS A 34 -9.06 10.61 4.58
CA HIS A 34 -10.16 10.96 5.47
C HIS A 34 -11.52 10.76 4.79
N ALA A 35 -11.68 11.22 3.55
CA ALA A 35 -12.89 10.99 2.76
C ALA A 35 -13.16 9.51 2.47
N ALA A 36 -12.11 8.67 2.47
CA ALA A 36 -12.22 7.22 2.36
C ALA A 36 -12.57 6.54 3.71
N GLY A 37 -12.60 7.29 4.80
CA GLY A 37 -12.96 6.81 6.14
C GLY A 37 -11.79 6.30 6.98
N LEU A 38 -10.53 6.56 6.57
CA LEU A 38 -9.41 6.33 7.47
C LEU A 38 -9.45 7.35 8.62
N ASP A 39 -9.20 6.85 9.82
CA ASP A 39 -8.87 7.68 10.97
C ASP A 39 -7.45 8.22 10.79
N LEU A 40 -7.32 9.54 10.62
CA LEU A 40 -6.02 10.19 10.43
C LEU A 40 -5.24 10.30 11.74
N ASP A 41 -5.90 10.27 12.90
CA ASP A 41 -5.23 10.32 14.20
C ASP A 41 -4.55 8.97 14.50
N ALA A 42 -5.06 7.88 13.94
CA ALA A 42 -4.49 6.54 13.98
C ALA A 42 -3.63 6.17 12.74
N LEU A 43 -3.21 7.17 11.95
CA LEU A 43 -2.34 7.00 10.77
C LEU A 43 -0.97 7.65 10.99
N ALA A 44 0.08 6.83 11.04
CA ALA A 44 1.45 7.34 11.01
C ALA A 44 1.91 7.58 9.56
N VAL A 45 2.38 8.78 9.24
CA VAL A 45 2.98 9.09 7.92
C VAL A 45 4.49 9.32 8.09
N VAL A 46 5.29 8.49 7.43
CA VAL A 46 6.76 8.61 7.45
C VAL A 46 7.25 9.14 6.11
N HIS A 47 7.90 10.30 6.14
CA HIS A 47 8.55 10.89 4.98
C HIS A 47 10.04 10.54 4.97
N VAL A 48 10.45 9.74 3.98
CA VAL A 48 11.83 9.30 3.84
C VAL A 48 12.64 10.29 2.99
N PRO A 49 13.80 10.77 3.46
CA PRO A 49 14.65 11.65 2.67
C PRO A 49 15.06 11.03 1.31
N PRO A 50 15.07 11.79 0.20
CA PRO A 50 15.36 11.26 -1.13
C PRO A 50 16.69 10.50 -1.23
N GLU A 51 17.71 10.95 -0.50
CA GLU A 51 19.04 10.35 -0.44
C GLU A 51 19.05 8.90 0.10
N ALA A 52 18.06 8.53 0.90
CA ALA A 52 17.94 7.17 1.43
C ALA A 52 17.30 6.20 0.41
N GLY A 53 16.59 6.71 -0.59
CA GLY A 53 15.95 5.94 -1.67
C GLY A 53 15.09 4.78 -1.18
N GLY A 54 14.95 3.73 -2.01
CA GLY A 54 14.11 2.58 -1.68
C GLY A 54 14.62 1.78 -0.47
N VAL A 55 15.92 1.85 -0.17
CA VAL A 55 16.52 1.25 1.03
C VAL A 55 15.98 1.93 2.29
N GLY A 56 15.91 3.27 2.29
CA GLY A 56 15.32 4.03 3.37
C GLY A 56 13.85 3.69 3.59
N LEU A 57 13.06 3.60 2.50
CA LEU A 57 11.65 3.22 2.60
C LEU A 57 11.47 1.81 3.17
N ALA A 58 12.23 0.84 2.66
CA ALA A 58 12.20 -0.53 3.17
C ALA A 58 12.62 -0.58 4.66
N LYS A 59 13.63 0.20 5.06
CA LYS A 59 14.09 0.23 6.45
C LYS A 59 13.07 0.88 7.39
N ALA A 60 12.43 1.96 6.97
CA ALA A 60 11.36 2.59 7.75
C ALA A 60 10.19 1.61 7.95
N GLY A 61 9.77 0.90 6.89
CA GLY A 61 8.75 -0.15 7.01
C GLY A 61 9.16 -1.29 7.95
N GLU A 62 10.43 -1.73 7.87
CA GLU A 62 10.97 -2.74 8.77
C GLU A 62 10.95 -2.29 10.24
N LEU A 63 11.34 -1.04 10.52
CA LEU A 63 11.34 -0.48 11.88
C LEU A 63 9.94 -0.38 12.45
N LEU A 64 8.97 0.05 11.64
CA LEU A 64 7.56 0.12 12.06
C LEU A 64 7.00 -1.28 12.37
N LEU A 65 7.22 -2.25 11.48
CA LEU A 65 6.74 -3.61 11.70
C LEU A 65 7.35 -4.25 12.96
N ARG A 66 8.64 -4.01 13.25
CA ARG A 66 9.31 -4.51 14.46
C ARG A 66 8.69 -4.04 15.77
N THR A 67 7.90 -2.97 15.76
CA THR A 67 7.22 -2.50 16.97
C THR A 67 6.07 -3.41 17.37
N GLY A 68 5.50 -4.17 16.42
CA GLY A 68 4.26 -4.92 16.62
C GLY A 68 3.00 -4.05 16.83
N ALA A 69 3.11 -2.72 16.71
CA ALA A 69 2.02 -1.79 17.00
C ALA A 69 1.12 -1.47 15.80
N PHE A 70 1.46 -1.97 14.60
CA PHE A 70 0.76 -1.64 13.36
C PHE A 70 0.20 -2.88 12.69
N GLY A 71 -1.13 -2.90 12.47
CA GLY A 71 -1.80 -3.96 11.71
C GLY A 71 -1.52 -3.89 10.21
N ALA A 72 -1.10 -2.73 9.70
CA ALA A 72 -0.60 -2.58 8.34
C ALA A 72 0.40 -1.44 8.14
N VAL A 73 1.37 -1.68 7.26
CA VAL A 73 2.36 -0.69 6.82
C VAL A 73 2.42 -0.66 5.30
N ALA A 74 2.02 0.46 4.70
CA ALA A 74 2.13 0.71 3.27
C ALA A 74 3.50 1.35 2.94
N LEU A 75 4.19 0.82 1.93
CA LEU A 75 5.45 1.37 1.42
C LEU A 75 5.22 1.85 -0.02
N ASP A 76 5.36 3.16 -0.21
CA ASP A 76 5.18 3.80 -1.51
C ASP A 76 6.48 3.82 -2.33
N LEU A 77 6.66 2.79 -3.15
CA LEU A 77 7.79 2.61 -4.07
C LEU A 77 7.39 2.98 -5.52
N THR A 78 6.32 3.75 -5.71
CA THR A 78 5.83 4.11 -7.07
C THR A 78 6.87 4.90 -7.86
N GLU A 79 7.50 5.89 -7.22
CA GLU A 79 8.48 6.80 -7.82
C GLU A 79 9.93 6.47 -7.42
N VAL A 80 10.15 5.39 -6.67
CA VAL A 80 11.47 5.04 -6.12
C VAL A 80 11.81 3.59 -6.43
N ARG A 81 13.03 3.35 -6.95
CA ARG A 81 13.49 1.99 -7.18
C ARG A 81 13.58 1.21 -5.85
N PRO A 82 13.02 0.00 -5.77
CA PRO A 82 13.15 -0.83 -4.57
C PRO A 82 14.61 -1.24 -4.32
N PRO A 83 14.95 -1.67 -3.09
CA PRO A 83 16.26 -2.23 -2.80
C PRO A 83 16.57 -3.42 -3.71
N ARG A 84 17.86 -3.61 -4.03
CA ARG A 84 18.32 -4.76 -4.82
C ARG A 84 18.13 -6.07 -4.03
N GLY A 85 17.82 -7.15 -4.75
CA GLY A 85 17.59 -8.49 -4.19
C GLY A 85 16.27 -8.59 -3.40
N GLU A 86 16.02 -9.77 -2.81
CA GLU A 86 14.77 -10.07 -2.10
C GLU A 86 14.91 -10.14 -0.58
N ALA A 87 16.12 -9.97 -0.03
CA ALA A 87 16.36 -10.10 1.42
C ALA A 87 15.51 -9.14 2.26
N TRP A 88 15.27 -7.94 1.77
CA TRP A 88 14.40 -6.96 2.43
C TRP A 88 12.93 -7.40 2.41
N LEU A 89 12.45 -7.96 1.31
CA LEU A 89 11.10 -8.55 1.21
C LEU A 89 10.93 -9.70 2.19
N GLY A 90 11.96 -10.56 2.31
CA GLY A 90 11.95 -11.66 3.28
C GLY A 90 11.81 -11.18 4.71
N ARG A 91 12.53 -10.11 5.08
CA ARG A 91 12.42 -9.50 6.42
C ARG A 91 11.03 -8.91 6.67
N LEU A 92 10.50 -8.13 5.72
CA LEU A 92 9.16 -7.56 5.85
C LEU A 92 8.09 -8.66 5.96
N ALA A 93 8.17 -9.70 5.14
CA ALA A 93 7.22 -10.81 5.17
C ALA A 93 7.27 -11.60 6.49
N SER A 94 8.48 -11.84 7.03
CA SER A 94 8.63 -12.49 8.33
C SER A 94 8.06 -11.66 9.46
N LEU A 95 8.37 -10.35 9.52
CA LEU A 95 7.85 -9.44 10.55
C LEU A 95 6.33 -9.27 10.46
N ALA A 96 5.80 -9.13 9.24
CA ALA A 96 4.37 -9.06 9.00
C ALA A 96 3.66 -10.31 9.55
N ARG A 97 4.20 -11.51 9.29
CA ARG A 97 3.65 -12.75 9.83
C ARG A 97 3.81 -12.89 11.34
N GLU A 98 4.92 -12.43 11.90
CA GLU A 98 5.21 -12.49 13.34
C GLU A 98 4.24 -11.63 14.15
N HIS A 99 3.88 -10.46 13.62
CA HIS A 99 3.04 -9.48 14.32
C HIS A 99 1.61 -9.41 13.77
N ASP A 100 1.16 -10.43 13.03
CA ASP A 100 -0.16 -10.47 12.36
C ASP A 100 -0.51 -9.20 11.56
N ALA A 101 0.52 -8.60 10.95
CA ALA A 101 0.45 -7.35 10.23
C ALA A 101 0.49 -7.55 8.71
N ARG A 102 0.14 -6.50 7.97
CA ARG A 102 0.11 -6.50 6.51
C ARG A 102 1.15 -5.51 5.95
N ALA A 103 2.18 -6.01 5.27
CA ALA A 103 3.12 -5.17 4.51
C ALA A 103 2.60 -4.95 3.09
N VAL A 104 2.17 -3.72 2.77
CA VAL A 104 1.57 -3.36 1.48
C VAL A 104 2.57 -2.61 0.63
N LEU A 105 2.98 -3.18 -0.50
CA LEU A 105 3.97 -2.55 -1.39
C LEU A 105 3.25 -1.92 -2.59
N LEU A 106 3.38 -0.59 -2.73
CA LEU A 106 2.95 0.12 -3.93
C LEU A 106 4.14 0.23 -4.87
N GLY A 107 3.97 -0.22 -6.10
CA GLY A 107 5.00 -0.14 -7.13
C GLY A 107 4.46 0.46 -8.41
N PRO A 108 5.32 0.73 -9.40
CA PRO A 108 4.90 1.28 -10.67
C PRO A 108 3.94 0.33 -11.39
N ALA A 109 2.96 0.91 -12.11
CA ALA A 109 1.89 0.17 -12.81
C ALA A 109 2.38 -0.91 -13.77
N ARG A 110 3.64 -0.81 -14.23
CA ARG A 110 4.33 -1.81 -15.06
C ARG A 110 5.66 -2.24 -14.42
N ALA A 111 5.64 -2.71 -13.18
CA ALA A 111 6.76 -3.47 -12.64
C ALA A 111 6.88 -4.81 -13.40
N ALA A 112 7.78 -4.85 -14.40
CA ALA A 112 8.02 -6.00 -15.29
C ALA A 112 8.45 -7.26 -14.53
N ALA A 113 9.10 -7.10 -13.38
CA ALA A 113 9.42 -8.18 -12.46
C ALA A 113 8.41 -8.19 -11.31
N SER A 114 7.83 -9.36 -11.04
CA SER A 114 7.17 -9.64 -9.76
C SER A 114 8.13 -9.27 -8.62
N PHE A 115 7.65 -8.70 -7.51
CA PHE A 115 8.42 -8.53 -6.25
C PHE A 115 8.74 -9.91 -5.60
N GLY A 116 9.16 -10.89 -6.40
CA GLY A 116 9.59 -12.20 -5.95
C GLY A 116 8.50 -13.17 -5.52
N ALA A 117 8.94 -14.36 -5.10
CA ALA A 117 8.09 -15.42 -4.60
C ALA A 117 7.38 -15.04 -3.29
N LEU A 118 7.90 -14.07 -2.54
CA LEU A 118 7.46 -13.72 -1.19
C LEU A 118 6.16 -12.90 -1.12
N VAL A 119 5.74 -12.31 -2.22
CA VAL A 119 4.42 -11.64 -2.30
C VAL A 119 3.31 -12.68 -2.22
N SER A 120 2.46 -12.61 -1.20
CA SER A 120 1.30 -13.49 -1.03
C SER A 120 0.15 -13.13 -1.96
N LEU A 121 -0.13 -11.83 -2.14
CA LEU A 121 -1.16 -11.29 -3.01
C LEU A 121 -0.56 -10.19 -3.90
N ARG A 122 -0.77 -10.29 -5.21
CA ARG A 122 -0.44 -9.23 -6.18
C ARG A 122 -1.70 -8.85 -6.92
N VAL A 123 -2.03 -7.57 -6.90
CA VAL A 123 -3.16 -7.00 -7.64
C VAL A 123 -2.69 -5.89 -8.57
N SER A 124 -3.37 -5.77 -9.71
CA SER A 124 -3.19 -4.68 -10.66
C SER A 124 -4.51 -3.91 -10.79
N PRO A 125 -4.59 -2.66 -10.32
CA PRO A 125 -5.80 -1.86 -10.48
C PRO A 125 -5.94 -1.40 -11.94
N ARG A 126 -7.06 -1.73 -12.57
CA ARG A 126 -7.48 -1.22 -13.88
C ARG A 126 -8.56 -0.18 -13.70
N ARG A 127 -8.33 1.02 -14.20
CA ARG A 127 -9.33 2.09 -14.22
C ARG A 127 -10.19 1.93 -15.49
N ARG A 128 -11.48 1.70 -15.32
CA ARG A 128 -12.48 1.70 -16.38
C ARG A 128 -13.39 2.92 -16.23
N ARG A 129 -13.45 3.77 -17.26
CA ARG A 129 -14.39 4.91 -17.27
C ARG A 129 -15.80 4.38 -17.45
N THR A 130 -16.71 4.70 -16.52
CA THR A 130 -18.12 4.26 -16.58
C THR A 130 -19.03 5.37 -17.11
N ARG A 131 -18.77 6.62 -16.72
CA ARG A 131 -19.46 7.84 -17.18
C ARG A 131 -18.48 9.02 -17.17
N PRO A 132 -18.79 10.17 -17.79
CA PRO A 132 -18.00 11.39 -17.61
C PRO A 132 -17.80 11.69 -16.11
N GLY A 133 -16.54 11.88 -15.69
CA GLY A 133 -16.17 12.14 -14.29
C GLY A 133 -16.28 10.95 -13.32
N ARG A 134 -16.67 9.75 -13.79
CA ARG A 134 -16.79 8.54 -12.94
C ARG A 134 -15.96 7.39 -13.48
N HIS A 135 -15.25 6.76 -12.56
CA HIS A 135 -14.41 5.61 -12.86
C HIS A 135 -14.72 4.46 -11.92
N ARG A 136 -14.78 3.26 -12.48
CA ARG A 136 -14.69 2.01 -11.73
C ARG A 136 -13.23 1.57 -11.74
N VAL A 137 -12.67 1.32 -10.57
CA VAL A 137 -11.41 0.60 -10.41
C VAL A 137 -11.74 -0.88 -10.25
N GLU A 138 -11.32 -1.67 -11.23
CA GLU A 138 -11.40 -3.14 -11.19
C GLU A 138 -10.02 -3.66 -10.78
N LEU A 139 -9.95 -4.66 -9.91
CA LEU A 139 -8.67 -5.23 -9.49
C LEU A 139 -8.45 -6.57 -10.19
N GLU A 140 -7.38 -6.65 -10.96
CA GLU A 140 -6.91 -7.90 -11.54
C GLU A 140 -5.95 -8.57 -10.56
N ILE A 141 -6.29 -9.77 -10.08
CA ILE A 141 -5.41 -10.56 -9.22
C ILE A 141 -4.35 -11.24 -10.10
N LEU A 142 -3.10 -10.81 -9.95
CA LEU A 142 -1.95 -11.37 -10.69
C LEU A 142 -1.27 -12.54 -9.94
N LYS A 143 -1.44 -12.62 -8.62
CA LYS A 143 -0.89 -13.69 -7.78
C LYS A 143 -1.72 -13.80 -6.50
N ASN A 144 -2.06 -15.00 -6.07
CA ASN A 144 -2.72 -15.24 -4.79
C ASN A 144 -2.26 -16.57 -4.18
N LYS A 145 -1.62 -16.52 -3.02
CA LYS A 145 -1.16 -17.69 -2.26
C LYS A 145 -2.11 -18.10 -1.13
N ALA A 146 -3.09 -17.26 -0.79
CA ALA A 146 -4.00 -17.49 0.32
C ALA A 146 -5.27 -18.26 -0.08
N GLY A 147 -5.48 -18.53 -1.39
CA GLY A 147 -6.63 -19.27 -1.91
C GLY A 147 -7.96 -18.51 -1.90
N ALA A 148 -8.15 -17.54 -1.01
CA ALA A 148 -9.32 -16.67 -0.99
C ALA A 148 -9.18 -15.51 -1.98
N SER A 149 -10.14 -15.32 -2.89
CA SER A 149 -10.21 -14.14 -3.75
C SER A 149 -10.68 -12.95 -2.93
N PRO A 150 -9.84 -11.94 -2.68
CA PRO A 150 -10.32 -10.77 -1.96
C PRO A 150 -11.33 -10.02 -2.83
N HIS A 151 -12.55 -9.86 -2.31
CA HIS A 151 -13.60 -9.09 -2.95
C HIS A 151 -13.37 -7.60 -2.69
N PHE A 152 -13.07 -6.86 -3.75
CA PHE A 152 -12.93 -5.40 -3.72
C PHE A 152 -13.88 -4.80 -4.77
N GLU A 153 -15.07 -4.38 -4.36
CA GLU A 153 -16.05 -3.74 -5.25
C GLU A 153 -16.33 -2.28 -4.82
N GLY A 154 -16.47 -1.40 -5.80
CA GLY A 154 -16.88 -0.01 -5.57
C GLY A 154 -16.96 0.82 -6.86
N GLU A 155 -17.54 2.00 -6.78
CA GLU A 155 -17.48 3.05 -7.79
C GLU A 155 -16.85 4.30 -7.17
N TRP A 156 -16.03 5.03 -7.94
CA TRP A 156 -15.29 6.17 -7.41
C TRP A 156 -15.35 7.39 -8.35
N ARG A 157 -15.34 8.57 -7.73
CA ARG A 157 -15.22 9.85 -8.44
C ARG A 157 -13.75 10.21 -8.59
N ALA A 158 -13.38 10.84 -9.70
CA ALA A 158 -12.09 11.49 -9.80
C ALA A 158 -12.04 12.71 -8.85
N PRO A 159 -10.86 13.12 -8.36
CA PRO A 159 -10.71 14.41 -7.70
C PRO A 159 -11.19 15.53 -8.63
N GLU A 160 -11.84 16.56 -8.08
CA GLU A 160 -12.20 17.74 -8.87
C GLU A 160 -10.94 18.35 -9.50
N GLY A 161 -10.99 18.62 -10.81
CA GLY A 161 -9.89 19.23 -11.56
C GLY A 161 -8.99 18.28 -12.35
N VAL A 162 -9.13 16.96 -12.21
CA VAL A 162 -8.41 15.99 -13.06
C VAL A 162 -9.28 15.66 -14.28
N ARG A 163 -8.95 16.23 -15.45
CA ARG A 163 -9.58 15.89 -16.75
C ARG A 163 -8.94 14.68 -17.40
#